data_AF-A0A191ZS94-F1
#
_entry.id   AF-A0A191ZS94-F1
#
_cell.length_a   1.000
_cell.length_b   1.000
_cell.length_c   1.000
_cell.angle_alpha   90.00
_cell.angle_beta   90.00
_cell.angle_gamma   90.00
#
_symmetry.space_group_name_H-M   'P 1'
#
loop_
_entity.id
_entity.type
_entity.pdbx_description
1 polymer ?
#
loop_
_entity_poly.entity_id
_entity_poly.type
_entity_poly.pdbx_seq_one_letter_code
_entity_poly.pdbx_strand_id
1 'polypeptide(L)'
;MKNKLLALIAAAPALLSIVYVLYRAAFVQVNHVGLTPHFLDIFSVASVVLALTFRLERRWLWAVVVVAAANVLLVVWAIETNVLVEYEEWIRRGMPERDAGFGFTKAGS
;
A
#
# COMPACT_ATOMS: atom_id res chain seq x y z
N MET A 1 -6.28 -11.45 -25.12
CA MET A 1 -5.02 -11.01 -24.48
C MET A 1 -5.00 -9.52 -24.15
N LYS A 2 -5.51 -8.65 -25.05
CA LYS A 2 -5.57 -7.19 -24.84
C LYS A 2 -6.16 -6.76 -23.50
N ASN A 3 -7.30 -7.32 -23.08
CA ASN A 3 -7.94 -6.97 -21.80
C ASN A 3 -7.10 -7.36 -20.57
N LYS A 4 -6.34 -8.45 -20.64
CA LYS A 4 -5.42 -8.85 -19.55
C LYS A 4 -4.28 -7.85 -19.41
N LEU A 5 -3.70 -7.43 -20.53
CA LEU A 5 -2.61 -6.45 -20.54
C LEU A 5 -3.10 -5.09 -20.05
N LEU A 6 -4.25 -4.61 -20.52
CA LEU A 6 -4.84 -3.35 -20.05
C LEU A 6 -5.23 -3.40 -18.57
N ALA A 7 -5.74 -4.53 -18.09
CA ALA A 7 -6.00 -4.73 -16.66
C ALA A 7 -4.72 -4.69 -15.83
N LEU A 8 -3.64 -5.30 -16.31
CA LEU A 8 -2.33 -5.24 -15.66
C LEU A 8 -1.78 -3.81 -15.62
N ILE A 9 -1.86 -3.08 -16.73
CA ILE A 9 -1.43 -1.66 -16.79
C ILE A 9 -2.27 -0.81 -15.85
N ALA A 10 -3.59 -1.01 -15.81
CA ALA A 10 -4.47 -0.31 -14.89
C ALA A 10 -4.18 -0.66 -13.42
N ALA A 11 -3.84 -1.91 -13.12
CA ALA A 11 -3.50 -2.33 -11.76
C ALA A 11 -2.08 -1.93 -11.31
N ALA A 12 -1.19 -1.58 -12.26
CA ALA A 12 0.22 -1.33 -11.96
C ALA A 12 0.47 -0.26 -10.88
N PRO A 13 -0.22 0.89 -10.85
CA PRO A 13 -0.08 1.87 -9.76
C PRO A 13 -0.30 1.26 -8.38
N ALA A 14 -1.45 0.59 -8.15
CA ALA A 14 -1.75 -0.06 -6.88
C ALA A 14 -0.77 -1.21 -6.55
N LEU A 15 -0.36 -2.00 -7.54
CA LEU A 15 0.62 -3.08 -7.34
C LEU A 15 1.99 -2.54 -6.92
N LEU A 16 2.44 -1.42 -7.51
CA LEU A 16 3.69 -0.77 -7.12
C LEU A 16 3.63 -0.26 -5.68
N SER A 17 2.50 0.34 -5.28
CA SER A 17 2.24 0.74 -3.90
C SER A 17 2.30 -0.45 -2.95
N ILE A 18 1.62 -1.56 -3.27
CA ILE A 18 1.65 -2.80 -2.48
C ILE A 18 3.09 -3.30 -2.30
N VAL A 19 3.85 -3.41 -3.40
CA VAL A 19 5.24 -3.88 -3.36
C VAL A 19 6.09 -2.95 -2.49
N TYR A 20 5.90 -1.63 -2.61
CA TYR A 20 6.61 -0.65 -1.78
C TYR A 20 6.31 -0.84 -0.28
N VAL A 21 5.04 -0.98 0.10
CA VAL A 21 4.64 -1.18 1.50
C VAL A 21 5.20 -2.49 2.04
N LEU A 22 5.10 -3.59 1.29
CA LEU A 22 5.63 -4.90 1.70
C LEU A 22 7.16 -4.89 1.81
N TYR A 23 7.85 -4.24 0.87
CA TYR A 23 9.31 -4.08 0.94
C TYR A 23 9.72 -3.28 2.18
N ARG A 24 9.04 -2.17 2.45
CA ARG A 24 9.24 -1.37 3.67
C ARG A 24 8.96 -2.18 4.92
N ALA A 25 7.88 -2.98 4.92
CA ALA A 25 7.49 -3.83 6.03
C ALA A 25 8.58 -4.86 6.37
N ALA A 26 9.15 -5.53 5.37
CA ALA A 26 10.06 -6.65 5.55
C ALA A 26 11.55 -6.27 5.69
N PHE A 27 12.01 -5.22 4.99
CA PHE A 27 13.45 -4.96 4.84
C PHE A 27 13.93 -3.63 5.42
N VAL A 28 13.06 -2.64 5.54
CA VAL A 28 13.46 -1.31 6.01
C VAL A 28 13.20 -1.21 7.50
N GLN A 29 14.24 -1.05 8.31
CA GLN A 29 14.12 -0.93 9.77
C GLN A 29 13.47 0.39 10.19
N VAL A 30 13.74 1.47 9.44
CA VAL A 30 13.18 2.80 9.69
C VAL A 30 11.69 2.82 9.36
N ASN A 31 10.85 3.23 10.33
CA ASN A 31 9.41 3.27 10.18
C ASN A 31 8.84 4.63 9.75
N HIS A 32 9.60 5.70 9.90
CA HIS A 32 9.15 7.02 9.47
C HIS A 32 9.39 7.25 7.96
N VAL A 33 8.55 8.12 7.38
CA VAL A 33 8.66 8.64 6.01
C VAL A 33 8.44 10.15 6.02
N GLY A 34 9.11 10.87 5.13
CA GLY A 34 8.91 12.33 4.99
C GLY A 34 7.61 12.73 4.28
N LEU A 35 6.73 11.77 3.99
CA LEU A 35 5.47 11.97 3.27
C LEU A 35 4.34 11.26 4.01
N THR A 36 3.14 11.82 3.97
CA THR A 36 1.94 11.21 4.54
C THR A 36 1.67 9.84 3.88
N PRO A 37 1.59 8.73 4.63
CA PRO A 37 1.37 7.40 4.07
C PRO A 37 0.11 7.28 3.19
N HIS A 38 -0.93 8.08 3.47
CA HIS A 38 -2.16 8.16 2.66
C HIS A 38 -1.94 8.63 1.21
N PHE A 39 -0.79 9.20 0.86
CA PHE A 39 -0.47 9.43 -0.56
C PHE A 39 -0.43 8.13 -1.37
N LEU A 40 -0.22 6.99 -0.72
CA LEU A 40 -0.29 5.67 -1.36
C LEU A 40 -1.71 5.31 -1.83
N ASP A 41 -2.75 5.91 -1.23
CA ASP A 41 -4.14 5.72 -1.65
C ASP A 41 -4.43 6.36 -3.02
N ILE A 42 -3.64 7.35 -3.43
CA ILE A 42 -3.73 7.95 -4.78
C ILE A 42 -3.45 6.90 -5.85
N PHE A 43 -2.54 5.96 -5.60
CA PHE A 43 -2.27 4.87 -6.55
C PHE A 43 -3.47 3.93 -6.71
N SER A 44 -4.23 3.70 -5.64
CA SER A 44 -5.50 2.96 -5.70
C SER A 44 -6.53 3.69 -6.57
N VAL A 45 -6.69 5.00 -6.38
CA VAL A 45 -7.61 5.82 -7.18
C VAL A 45 -7.19 5.86 -8.64
N ALA A 46 -5.90 6.10 -8.92
CA ALA A 46 -5.36 6.11 -10.27
C ALA A 46 -5.61 4.78 -10.98
N SER A 47 -5.44 3.65 -10.30
CA SER A 47 -5.73 2.32 -10.84
C SER A 47 -7.19 2.15 -11.27
N VAL A 48 -8.14 2.61 -10.45
CA VAL A 48 -9.57 2.55 -10.79
C VAL A 48 -9.91 3.47 -11.96
N VAL A 49 -9.38 4.70 -11.98
CA VAL A 49 -9.58 5.65 -13.07
C VAL A 49 -9.03 5.10 -14.40
N LEU A 50 -7.85 4.48 -14.39
CA LEU A 50 -7.29 3.83 -15.57
C LEU A 50 -8.15 2.66 -16.05
N ALA A 51 -8.66 1.83 -15.13
CA ALA A 51 -9.54 0.72 -15.48
C ALA A 51 -10.84 1.19 -16.16
N LEU A 52 -11.42 2.30 -15.68
CA LEU A 52 -12.59 2.93 -16.29
C LEU A 52 -12.24 3.56 -17.66
N THR A 53 -11.11 4.26 -17.75
CA THR A 53 -10.64 4.90 -18.99
C THR A 53 -10.37 3.89 -20.10
N PHE A 54 -9.78 2.74 -19.75
CA PHE A 54 -9.55 1.63 -20.68
C PHE A 54 -10.81 0.84 -21.02
N ARG A 55 -11.96 1.18 -20.40
CA ARG A 55 -13.25 0.51 -20.59
C ARG A 55 -13.14 -1.00 -20.41
N LEU A 56 -12.48 -1.41 -19.33
CA LEU A 56 -12.30 -2.83 -19.03
C LEU A 56 -13.66 -3.54 -18.88
N GLU A 57 -13.71 -4.79 -19.34
CA GLU A 57 -14.87 -5.65 -19.07
C GLU A 57 -15.11 -5.78 -17.57
N ARG A 58 -16.38 -5.97 -17.18
CA ARG A 58 -16.82 -6.03 -15.78
C ARG A 58 -15.95 -6.92 -14.90
N ARG A 59 -15.54 -8.10 -15.39
CA ARG A 59 -14.66 -9.02 -14.65
C ARG A 59 -13.30 -8.41 -14.31
N TRP A 60 -12.66 -7.74 -15.27
CA TRP A 60 -11.34 -7.13 -15.09
C TRP A 60 -11.41 -5.84 -14.30
N LEU A 61 -12.47 -5.05 -14.50
CA LEU A 61 -12.74 -3.88 -13.68
C LEU A 61 -12.83 -4.25 -12.20
N TRP A 62 -13.62 -5.27 -11.85
CA TRP A 62 -13.72 -5.75 -10.47
C TRP A 62 -12.40 -6.28 -9.93
N ALA A 63 -11.58 -6.95 -10.75
CA ALA A 63 -10.26 -7.39 -10.33
C ALA A 63 -9.36 -6.20 -9.95
N VAL A 64 -9.34 -5.13 -10.75
CA VAL A 64 -8.58 -3.91 -10.42
C VAL A 64 -9.12 -3.23 -9.17
N VAL A 65 -10.45 -3.16 -9.00
CA VAL A 65 -11.08 -2.61 -7.78
C VAL A 65 -10.66 -3.41 -6.54
N VAL A 66 -10.63 -4.74 -6.61
CA VAL A 66 -10.18 -5.58 -5.49
C VAL A 66 -8.71 -5.32 -5.17
N VAL A 67 -7.84 -5.20 -6.17
CA VAL A 67 -6.42 -4.86 -5.95
C VAL A 67 -6.26 -3.47 -5.33
N ALA A 68 -7.02 -2.47 -5.80
CA ALA A 68 -7.02 -1.13 -5.24
C ALA A 68 -7.51 -1.12 -3.78
N ALA A 69 -8.57 -1.86 -3.47
CA ALA A 69 -9.06 -2.00 -2.10
C ALA A 69 -8.05 -2.70 -1.19
N ALA A 70 -7.39 -3.75 -1.68
CA ALA A 70 -6.32 -4.43 -0.96
C ALA A 70 -5.12 -3.50 -0.66
N ASN A 71 -4.75 -2.62 -1.60
CA ASN A 71 -3.72 -1.61 -1.36
C ASN A 71 -4.13 -0.64 -0.23
N VAL A 72 -5.36 -0.14 -0.23
CA VAL A 72 -5.84 0.75 0.84
C VAL A 72 -5.79 0.05 2.20
N LEU A 73 -6.29 -1.19 2.29
CA LEU A 73 -6.24 -1.96 3.53
C LEU A 73 -4.81 -2.20 4.01
N LEU A 74 -3.89 -2.45 3.09
CA LEU A 74 -2.47 -2.64 3.41
C LEU A 74 -1.82 -1.35 3.91
N VAL A 75 -2.18 -0.19 3.32
CA VAL A 75 -1.71 1.12 3.78
C VAL A 75 -2.24 1.42 5.18
N VAL A 76 -3.54 1.20 5.42
CA VAL A 76 -4.15 1.37 6.76
C VAL A 76 -3.45 0.48 7.77
N TRP A 77 -3.26 -0.80 7.46
CA TRP A 77 -2.51 -1.73 8.32
C TRP A 77 -1.09 -1.24 8.61
N ALA A 78 -0.39 -0.72 7.60
CA ALA A 78 0.98 -0.22 7.76
C ALA A 78 1.05 1.04 8.65
N ILE A 79 0.01 1.86 8.64
CA ILE A 79 -0.11 3.02 9.53
C ILE A 79 -0.42 2.56 10.96
N GLU A 80 -1.37 1.65 11.13
CA GLU A 80 -1.80 1.14 12.44
C GLU A 80 -0.68 0.38 13.16
N THR A 81 0.15 -0.37 12.43
CA THR A 81 1.29 -1.14 12.98
C THR A 81 2.59 -0.33 13.10
N ASN A 82 2.51 0.98 12.88
CA ASN A 82 3.67 1.88 12.87
C ASN A 82 4.78 1.44 11.90
N VAL A 83 4.44 0.77 10.79
CA VAL A 83 5.37 0.38 9.70
C VAL A 83 5.64 1.57 8.76
N LEU A 84 4.61 2.39 8.53
CA LEU A 84 4.67 3.63 7.77
C LEU A 84 4.04 4.74 8.60
N VAL A 85 4.88 5.57 9.21
CA VAL A 85 4.45 6.75 9.98
C VAL A 85 5.03 7.99 9.33
N GLU A 86 4.24 9.06 9.22
CA GLU A 86 4.78 10.35 8.79
C GLU A 86 5.80 10.85 9.82
N TYR A 87 6.92 11.42 9.38
CA TYR A 87 8.02 11.84 10.25
C TYR A 87 7.58 12.79 11.38
N GLU A 88 6.78 13.80 11.04
CA GLU A 88 6.24 14.75 12.03
C GLU A 88 5.33 14.04 13.05
N GLU A 89 4.55 13.08 12.59
CA GLU A 89 3.67 12.30 13.45
C GLU A 89 4.42 11.28 14.30
N TRP A 90 5.52 10.72 13.79
CA TRP A 90 6.43 9.85 14.52
C TRP A 90 7.10 10.60 15.67
N ILE A 91 7.56 11.84 15.45
CA ILE A 91 8.07 12.71 16.52
C ILE A 91 6.97 13.02 17.54
N ARG A 92 5.78 13.42 17.05
CA ARG A 92 4.65 13.79 17.92
C ARG A 92 4.18 12.65 18.82
N ARG A 93 4.26 11.40 18.34
CA ARG A 93 3.89 10.18 19.07
C ARG A 93 5.00 9.67 20.02
N GLY A 94 6.13 10.37 20.13
CA GLY A 94 7.23 9.97 21.02
C GLY A 94 8.11 8.86 20.46
N MET A 95 8.29 8.84 19.13
CA MET A 95 9.14 7.87 18.42
C MET A 95 8.72 6.41 18.63
N PRO A 96 7.47 6.05 18.29
CA PRO A 96 6.99 4.68 18.47
C PRO A 96 7.84 3.70 17.67
N GLU A 97 8.12 2.55 18.30
CA GLU A 97 8.67 1.39 17.61
C GLU A 97 7.60 0.74 16.73
N ARG A 98 8.02 -0.14 15.82
CA ARG A 98 7.10 -0.92 15.01
C ARG A 98 6.43 -1.95 15.89
N ASP A 99 5.11 -2.06 15.77
CA ASP A 99 4.43 -3.24 16.31
C ASP A 99 4.92 -4.44 15.50
N ALA A 100 5.15 -5.58 16.17
CA ALA A 100 5.67 -6.82 15.57
C ALA A 100 4.72 -7.38 14.48
N GLY A 101 4.74 -6.76 13.30
CA GLY A 101 3.90 -7.08 12.15
C GLY A 101 4.70 -7.87 11.12
N PHE A 102 4.28 -9.12 10.90
CA PHE A 102 4.91 -10.18 10.10
C PHE A 102 6.27 -10.68 10.62
N GLY A 103 6.21 -11.69 11.50
CA GLY A 103 7.29 -12.69 11.62
C GLY A 103 8.43 -12.39 12.60
N PHE A 104 8.45 -11.25 13.26
CA PHE A 104 9.37 -11.02 14.38
C PHE A 104 8.60 -11.05 15.69
N THR A 105 8.40 -12.25 16.24
CA THR A 105 8.21 -12.40 17.68
C THR A 105 9.30 -11.61 18.38
N LYS A 106 8.93 -10.69 19.29
CA LYS A 106 9.84 -10.14 20.30
C LYS A 106 10.53 -11.31 21.00
N ALA A 107 11.75 -11.63 20.58
CA ALA A 107 12.67 -12.45 21.34
C ALA A 107 13.50 -11.49 22.18
N GLY A 108 13.16 -11.38 23.47
CA GLY A 108 13.98 -10.64 24.44
C GLY A 108 13.16 -9.77 25.36
N SER A 109 12.81 -10.37 26.51
CA SER A 109 12.85 -9.81 27.87
C SER A 109 12.68 -8.30 28.07
#